data_AF-A0A4V1LY19-F1
#
_entry.id   AF-A0A4V1LY19-F1
#
_cell.length_a   1.000
_cell.length_b   1.000
_cell.length_c   1.000
_cell.angle_alpha   90.00
_cell.angle_beta   90.00
_cell.angle_gamma   90.00
#
_symmetry.space_group_name_H-M   'P 1'
#
loop_
_entity.id
_entity.type
_entity.pdbx_description
1 polymer ?
#
loop_
_entity_poly.entity_id
_entity_poly.type
_entity_poly.pdbx_seq_one_letter_code
_entity_poly.pdbx_strand_id
1 'polypeptide(L)'
;MYKLSINKDLFEKIYLKKEKTVVKPATTYWKKELFNPKIIDDAIFYEIKDIKKLLLQNSLGEDKPQIVIECNKLEYKKDDNVFIFHLGRILEQKNIENIEDDKDIIIKNLLKEKEDLRKVLEELKNIGLKNS
;
A
#
# COMPACT_ATOMS: atom_id res chain seq x y z
N MET A 1 -12.00 1.07 -13.55
CA MET A 1 -11.13 1.05 -12.37
C MET A 1 -12.01 1.08 -11.13
N TYR A 2 -11.91 0.10 -10.24
CA TYR A 2 -12.76 0.01 -9.06
C TYR A 2 -12.20 0.88 -7.94
N LYS A 3 -13.10 1.55 -7.21
CA LYS A 3 -12.73 2.37 -6.05
C LYS A 3 -13.10 1.64 -4.76
N LEU A 4 -12.11 1.43 -3.90
CA LEU A 4 -12.28 0.82 -2.59
C LEU A 4 -11.99 1.85 -1.51
N SER A 5 -13.01 2.17 -0.71
CA SER A 5 -12.80 2.86 0.56
C SER A 5 -12.27 1.87 1.58
N ILE A 6 -11.13 2.18 2.17
CA ILE A 6 -10.47 1.40 3.22
C ILE A 6 -10.17 2.29 4.42
N ASN A 7 -10.07 1.67 5.60
CA ASN A 7 -9.71 2.41 6.81
C ASN A 7 -8.25 2.90 6.76
N LYS A 8 -7.92 3.84 7.64
CA LYS A 8 -6.61 4.48 7.71
C LYS A 8 -5.47 3.48 7.95
N ASP A 9 -5.64 2.58 8.92
CA ASP A 9 -4.63 1.58 9.28
C ASP A 9 -4.28 0.64 8.11
N LEU A 10 -5.29 0.12 7.40
CA LEU A 10 -5.07 -0.72 6.24
C LEU A 10 -4.44 0.06 5.08
N PHE A 11 -4.84 1.32 4.89
CA PHE A 11 -4.25 2.19 3.88
C PHE A 11 -2.74 2.39 4.12
N GLU A 12 -2.36 2.75 5.36
CA GLU A 12 -0.96 2.94 5.75
C GLU A 12 -0.16 1.65 5.61
N LYS A 13 -0.71 0.51 6.05
CA LYS A 13 -0.04 -0.79 5.88
C LYS A 13 0.19 -1.15 4.43
N ILE A 14 -0.77 -0.88 3.54
CA ILE A 14 -0.62 -1.11 2.09
C ILE A 14 0.40 -0.14 1.49
N TYR A 15 0.34 1.14 1.87
CA TYR A 15 1.29 2.16 1.43
C TYR A 15 2.73 1.77 1.79
N LEU A 16 2.95 1.35 3.05
CA LEU A 16 4.23 0.85 3.56
C LEU A 16 4.57 -0.57 3.08
N LYS A 17 3.76 -1.17 2.19
CA LYS A 17 3.93 -2.52 1.64
C LYS A 17 3.97 -3.65 2.68
N LYS A 18 3.47 -3.38 3.89
CA LYS A 18 3.33 -4.34 5.00
C LYS A 18 2.12 -5.25 4.80
N GLU A 19 1.09 -4.77 4.09
CA GLU A 19 -0.08 -5.55 3.70
C GLU A 19 -0.21 -5.56 2.16
N LYS A 20 -0.58 -6.72 1.59
CA LYS A 20 -0.69 -6.92 0.14
C LYS A 20 -2.07 -7.39 -0.28
N THR A 21 -3.03 -7.39 0.65
CA THR A 21 -4.39 -7.81 0.36
C THR A 21 -5.42 -6.80 0.86
N VAL A 22 -6.54 -6.70 0.15
CA VAL A 22 -7.75 -6.05 0.67
C VAL A 22 -8.85 -7.08 0.68
N VAL A 23 -9.47 -7.28 1.84
CA VAL A 23 -10.60 -8.20 2.00
C VAL A 23 -11.89 -7.39 2.03
N LYS A 24 -12.87 -7.80 1.24
CA LYS A 24 -14.23 -7.25 1.26
C LYS A 24 -15.25 -8.37 1.47
N PRO A 25 -16.26 -8.18 2.33
CA PRO A 25 -17.34 -9.15 2.44
C PRO A 25 -18.06 -9.29 1.11
N ALA A 26 -18.41 -10.51 0.72
CA ALA A 26 -19.14 -10.79 -0.51
C ALA A 26 -20.63 -10.49 -0.33
N THR A 27 -20.94 -9.20 -0.14
CA THR A 27 -22.30 -8.68 -0.10
C THR A 27 -22.97 -8.82 -1.47
N THR A 28 -24.29 -8.67 -1.54
CA THR A 28 -25.05 -8.67 -2.80
C THR A 28 -24.47 -7.65 -3.80
N TYR A 29 -24.06 -6.48 -3.32
CA TYR A 29 -23.38 -5.47 -4.13
C TYR A 29 -22.08 -6.03 -4.74
N TRP A 30 -21.16 -6.53 -3.92
CA TRP A 30 -19.87 -7.03 -4.42
C TRP A 30 -20.02 -8.27 -5.30
N LYS A 31 -20.97 -9.16 -5.02
CA LYS A 31 -21.27 -10.31 -5.88
C LYS A 31 -21.73 -9.86 -7.27
N LYS A 32 -22.62 -8.87 -7.34
CA LYS A 32 -23.07 -8.29 -8.62
C LYS A 32 -21.95 -7.56 -9.36
N GLU A 33 -21.11 -6.84 -8.64
CA GLU A 33 -20.01 -6.07 -9.24
C GLU A 33 -18.87 -6.95 -9.74
N LEU A 34 -18.54 -8.03 -9.04
CA LEU A 34 -17.32 -8.81 -9.25
C LEU A 34 -17.54 -10.15 -9.95
N PHE A 35 -18.77 -10.70 -9.92
CA PHE A 35 -19.09 -11.83 -10.77
C PHE A 35 -19.59 -11.38 -12.14
N ASN A 36 -19.22 -12.16 -13.14
CA ASN A 36 -19.74 -12.09 -14.48
C ASN A 36 -20.56 -13.36 -14.74
N PRO A 37 -21.89 -13.28 -14.77
CA PRO A 37 -22.72 -14.43 -15.08
C PRO A 37 -22.52 -14.83 -16.54
N LYS A 38 -22.43 -16.14 -16.79
CA LYS A 38 -22.43 -16.77 -18.11
C LYS A 38 -23.45 -17.89 -18.13
N ILE A 39 -24.11 -18.08 -19.26
CA ILE A 39 -25.00 -19.21 -19.48
C ILE A 39 -24.27 -20.19 -20.38
N ILE A 40 -24.12 -21.43 -19.93
CA ILE A 40 -23.50 -22.52 -20.68
C ILE A 40 -24.44 -23.72 -20.50
N ASP A 41 -24.94 -24.28 -21.60
CA ASP A 41 -25.85 -25.45 -21.61
C ASP A 41 -27.03 -25.31 -20.62
N ASP A 42 -27.76 -24.19 -20.72
CA ASP A 42 -28.91 -23.83 -19.87
C ASP A 42 -28.61 -23.72 -18.35
N ALA A 43 -27.34 -23.78 -17.95
CA ALA A 43 -26.89 -23.55 -16.58
C ALA A 43 -26.19 -22.19 -16.42
N ILE A 44 -26.40 -21.52 -15.28
CA ILE A 44 -25.77 -20.25 -14.95
C ILE A 44 -24.45 -20.50 -14.21
N PHE A 45 -23.36 -20.04 -14.79
CA PHE A 45 -22.02 -20.01 -14.21
C PHE A 45 -21.63 -18.59 -13.83
N TYR A 46 -20.80 -18.44 -12.81
CA TYR A 46 -20.29 -17.16 -12.37
C TYR A 46 -18.77 -17.17 -12.45
N GLU A 47 -18.22 -16.35 -13.34
CA GLU A 47 -16.79 -16.10 -13.41
C GLU A 47 -16.43 -14.87 -12.60
N ILE A 48 -15.24 -14.86 -11.98
CA ILE A 48 -14.72 -13.66 -11.31
C ILE A 48 -14.15 -12.72 -12.38
N LYS A 49 -14.50 -11.43 -12.31
CA LYS A 49 -13.95 -10.42 -13.22
C LYS A 49 -12.45 -10.24 -13.02
N ASP A 50 -11.74 -10.10 -14.13
CA ASP A 50 -10.35 -9.66 -14.12
C ASP A 50 -10.27 -8.15 -13.85
N ILE A 51 -9.55 -7.77 -12.80
CA ILE A 51 -9.37 -6.39 -12.39
C ILE A 51 -7.88 -6.11 -12.31
N LYS A 52 -7.39 -5.25 -13.21
CA LYS A 52 -5.95 -4.94 -13.31
C LYS A 52 -5.49 -3.84 -12.36
N LYS A 53 -6.38 -2.89 -12.02
CA LYS A 53 -6.07 -1.70 -11.22
C LYS A 53 -7.20 -1.35 -10.26
N LEU A 54 -6.83 -0.94 -9.06
CA LEU A 54 -7.70 -0.47 -7.99
C LEU A 54 -7.32 0.96 -7.59
N LEU A 55 -8.32 1.76 -7.26
CA LEU A 55 -8.15 3.02 -6.54
C LEU A 55 -8.51 2.77 -5.09
N LEU A 56 -7.52 2.80 -4.20
CA LEU A 56 -7.75 2.74 -2.76
C LEU A 56 -7.84 4.15 -2.22
N GLN A 57 -8.89 4.45 -1.46
CA GLN A 57 -9.06 5.72 -0.80
C GLN A 57 -9.19 5.49 0.71
N ASN A 58 -8.45 6.28 1.49
CA ASN A 58 -8.69 6.35 2.93
C ASN A 58 -10.04 7.03 3.21
N SER A 59 -10.92 6.36 3.94
CA SER A 59 -12.23 6.88 4.31
C SER A 59 -12.20 7.91 5.46
N LEU A 60 -11.05 8.12 6.11
CA LEU A 60 -10.89 9.00 7.27
C LEU A 60 -9.71 9.97 7.05
N GLY A 61 -10.00 11.17 6.56
CA GLY A 61 -9.04 12.27 6.38
C GLY A 61 -9.62 13.39 5.51
N GLU A 62 -9.41 14.66 5.88
CA GLU A 62 -9.90 15.82 5.13
C GLU A 62 -9.29 15.88 3.72
N ASP A 63 -8.01 15.53 3.59
CA ASP A 63 -7.27 15.51 2.33
C ASP A 63 -7.56 14.28 1.45
N LYS A 64 -8.29 13.28 1.98
CA LYS A 64 -8.71 12.05 1.29
C LYS A 64 -7.56 11.39 0.51
N PRO A 65 -6.49 10.90 1.17
CA PRO A 65 -5.37 10.29 0.48
C PRO A 65 -5.81 9.08 -0.36
N GLN A 66 -5.22 8.96 -1.55
CA GLN A 66 -5.55 7.95 -2.54
C GLN A 66 -4.30 7.32 -3.13
N ILE A 67 -4.37 6.01 -3.39
CA ILE A 67 -3.37 5.28 -4.18
C ILE A 67 -4.04 4.52 -5.31
N VAL A 68 -3.47 4.61 -6.50
CA VAL A 68 -3.77 3.69 -7.60
C VAL A 68 -2.76 2.55 -7.52
N ILE A 69 -3.25 1.32 -7.45
CA ILE A 69 -2.43 0.13 -7.24
C ILE A 69 -2.84 -0.97 -8.22
N GLU A 70 -1.88 -1.79 -8.62
CA GLU A 70 -2.15 -3.00 -9.40
C GLU A 70 -2.96 -4.00 -8.56
N CYS A 71 -3.86 -4.71 -9.23
CA CYS A 71 -4.55 -5.87 -8.68
C CYS A 71 -4.09 -7.09 -9.49
N ASN A 72 -3.29 -7.93 -8.85
CA ASN A 72 -2.67 -9.10 -9.48
C ASN A 72 -3.67 -10.25 -9.62
N LYS A 73 -4.57 -10.38 -8.66
CA LYS A 73 -5.56 -11.45 -8.60
C LYS A 73 -6.75 -11.00 -7.76
N LEU A 74 -7.95 -11.37 -8.19
CA LEU A 74 -9.14 -11.34 -7.37
C LEU A 74 -9.57 -12.78 -7.08
N GLU A 75 -9.75 -13.10 -5.80
CA GLU A 75 -10.20 -14.42 -5.35
C GLU A 75 -11.51 -14.30 -4.58
N TYR A 76 -12.39 -15.28 -4.75
CA TYR A 76 -13.59 -15.44 -3.94
C TYR A 76 -13.43 -16.67 -3.05
N LYS A 77 -13.33 -16.45 -1.74
CA LYS A 77 -13.27 -17.52 -0.75
C LYS A 77 -14.67 -17.81 -0.25
N LYS A 78 -15.27 -18.89 -0.77
CA LYS A 78 -16.67 -19.25 -0.51
C LYS A 78 -16.93 -19.54 0.97
N ASP A 79 -16.02 -20.23 1.65
CA ASP A 79 -16.18 -20.63 3.05
C ASP A 79 -16.30 -19.43 3.99
N ASP A 80 -15.50 -18.38 3.72
CA ASP A 80 -15.51 -17.14 4.50
C ASP A 80 -16.49 -16.10 3.92
N ASN A 81 -17.08 -16.39 2.75
CA ASN A 81 -17.92 -15.48 1.97
C ASN A 81 -17.28 -14.07 1.79
N VAL A 82 -16.01 -14.05 1.37
CA VAL A 82 -15.25 -12.81 1.12
C VAL A 82 -14.58 -12.81 -0.25
N PHE A 83 -14.37 -11.59 -0.77
CA PHE A 83 -13.48 -11.33 -1.89
C PHE A 83 -12.13 -10.83 -1.38
N ILE A 84 -11.05 -11.37 -1.93
CA ILE A 84 -9.68 -11.02 -1.60
C ILE A 84 -9.02 -10.44 -2.84
N PHE A 85 -8.66 -9.15 -2.76
CA PHE A 85 -7.91 -8.45 -3.79
C PHE A 85 -6.43 -8.55 -3.46
N HIS A 86 -5.65 -9.24 -4.30
CA HIS A 86 -4.20 -9.32 -4.16
C HIS A 86 -3.55 -8.14 -4.88
N LEU A 87 -2.81 -7.34 -4.12
CA LEU A 87 -2.25 -6.08 -4.56
C LEU A 87 -0.84 -6.25 -5.12
N GLY A 88 -0.53 -5.48 -6.15
CA GLY A 88 0.77 -5.40 -6.80
C GLY A 88 1.49 -4.09 -6.49
N ARG A 89 2.10 -3.48 -7.51
CA ARG A 89 2.87 -2.24 -7.36
C ARG A 89 1.93 -1.04 -7.26
N ILE A 90 2.29 -0.07 -6.43
CA ILE A 90 1.64 1.25 -6.41
C ILE A 90 2.06 1.99 -7.69
N LEU A 91 1.07 2.45 -8.44
CA LEU A 91 1.24 3.13 -9.72
C LEU A 91 1.18 4.65 -9.57
N GLU A 92 0.25 5.14 -8.76
CA GLU A 92 0.04 6.57 -8.53
C GLU A 92 -0.36 6.84 -7.08
N GLN A 93 -0.03 8.04 -6.60
CA GLN A 93 -0.31 8.51 -5.25
C GLN A 93 -0.88 9.94 -5.33
N LYS A 94 -1.91 10.24 -4.56
CA LYS A 94 -2.53 11.58 -4.49
C LYS A 94 -2.80 11.97 -3.04
N ASN A 95 -2.49 13.22 -2.70
CA ASN A 95 -2.70 13.82 -1.38
C ASN A 95 -2.07 13.01 -0.24
N ILE A 96 -0.87 12.46 -0.48
CA ILE A 96 -0.06 11.78 0.53
C ILE A 96 1.10 12.72 0.86
N GLU A 97 0.89 13.63 1.81
CA GLU A 97 1.97 14.40 2.41
C GLU A 97 2.36 13.75 3.75
N ASN A 98 3.66 13.58 3.99
CA ASN A 98 4.21 13.17 5.30
C ASN A 98 3.69 11.87 5.91
N ILE A 99 3.57 10.78 5.15
CA ILE A 99 3.75 9.46 5.77
C ILE A 99 5.26 9.28 5.85
N GLU A 100 5.86 9.50 7.03
CA GLU A 100 7.30 9.25 7.26
C GLU A 100 7.64 7.86 6.70
N ASP A 101 8.32 7.82 5.55
CA ASP A 101 8.78 6.58 4.97
C ASP A 101 9.85 6.05 5.92
N ASP A 102 9.87 4.73 6.18
CA ASP A 102 10.93 4.10 6.98
C ASP A 102 12.32 4.50 6.41
N LYS A 103 12.38 4.78 5.10
CA LYS A 103 13.55 5.35 4.41
C LYS A 103 13.91 6.76 4.86
N ASP A 104 12.96 7.65 5.11
CA ASP A 104 13.23 9.02 5.54
C ASP A 104 13.78 9.04 6.97
N ILE A 105 13.28 8.16 7.83
CA ILE A 105 13.83 7.93 9.17
C ILE A 105 15.28 7.41 9.07
N ILE A 106 15.52 6.42 8.18
CA ILE A 106 16.86 5.91 7.92
C ILE A 106 17.78 7.02 7.40
N ILE A 107 17.32 7.86 6.46
CA ILE A 107 18.10 8.98 5.92
C ILE A 107 18.43 10.00 7.02
N LYS A 108 17.47 10.38 7.86
CA LYS A 108 17.71 11.27 9.01
C LYS A 108 18.79 10.70 9.94
N ASN A 109 18.72 9.41 10.26
CA ASN A 109 19.70 8.75 11.12
C ASN A 109 21.10 8.70 10.47
N LEU A 110 21.19 8.34 9.19
CA LEU A 110 22.46 8.31 8.45
C LEU A 110 23.11 9.70 8.33
N LEU A 111 22.30 10.74 8.11
CA LEU A 111 22.79 12.13 8.07
C LEU A 111 23.35 12.55 9.44
N LYS A 112 22.68 12.16 10.53
CA LYS A 112 23.15 12.44 11.89
C LYS A 112 24.48 11.71 12.20
N GLU A 113 24.56 10.42 11.90
CA GLU A 113 25.80 9.64 12.11
C GLU A 113 26.97 10.21 11.33
N LYS A 114 26.75 10.66 10.09
CA LYS A 114 27.78 11.33 9.27
C LYS A 114 28.29 12.61 9.92
N GLU A 115 27.40 13.42 10.49
CA GLU A 115 27.75 14.68 11.14
C GLU A 115 28.57 14.43 12.42
N ASP A 116 28.17 13.43 13.21
CA ASP A 116 28.89 13.04 14.43
C ASP A 116 30.28 12.49 14.10
N LEU A 117 30.40 11.65 13.05
CA LEU A 117 31.70 11.16 12.56
C LEU A 117 32.61 12.30 12.07
N ARG A 118 32.05 13.32 11.40
CA ARG A 118 32.82 14.50 10.96
C ARG A 118 33.42 15.25 12.15
N LYS A 119 32.64 15.46 13.22
CA LYS A 119 33.12 16.13 14.44
C LYS A 119 34.26 15.36 15.08
N VAL A 120 34.13 14.04 15.23
CA VAL A 120 35.19 13.18 15.78
C VAL A 120 36.47 13.28 14.95
N LEU A 121 36.37 13.27 13.61
CA LEU A 121 37.52 13.42 12.72
C LEU A 121 38.19 14.80 12.86
N GLU A 122 37.41 15.86 13.05
CA GLU A 122 37.90 17.21 13.28
C GLU A 122 38.65 17.32 14.61
N GLU A 123 38.10 16.74 15.67
CA GLU A 123 38.74 16.67 16.99
C GLU A 123 40.07 15.90 16.92
N LEU A 124 40.10 14.75 16.25
CA LEU A 124 41.31 13.95 16.06
C LEU A 124 42.38 14.70 15.25
N LYS A 125 41.99 15.42 14.19
CA LYS A 125 42.91 16.29 13.43
C LYS A 125 43.51 17.38 14.32
N ASN A 126 42.68 18.02 15.13
CA ASN A 126 43.11 19.08 16.03
C ASN A 126 44.05 18.57 17.14
N ILE A 127 43.85 17.33 17.61
CA ILE A 127 44.77 16.68 18.56
C ILE A 127 46.11 16.34 17.88
N GLY A 128 46.08 15.79 16.66
CA GLY A 128 47.29 15.49 15.89
C GLY A 128 48.14 16.74 15.59
N LEU A 129 47.49 17.86 15.24
CA LEU A 129 48.16 19.15 15.00
C LEU A 129 48.73 19.80 16.26
N LYS A 130 48.19 19.51 17.46
CA LYS A 130 48.72 20.01 18.73
C LYS A 130 49.89 19.21 19.28
N ASN A 131 50.05 17.97 18.79
CA ASN A 131 51.12 17.06 19.20
C ASN A 131 52.28 17.01 18.17
N SER A 132 52.28 17.89 17.16
CA SER A 132 53.34 18.08 16.17
C SER A 132 53.98 19.46 16.34
#